data_AF-A0A183CTF8-F1
#
_entry.id   AF-A0A183CTF8-F1
#
_cell.length_a   1.000
_cell.length_b   1.000
_cell.length_c   1.000
_cell.angle_alpha   90.00
_cell.angle_beta   90.00
_cell.angle_gamma   90.00
#
_symmetry.space_group_name_H-M   'P 1'
#
loop_
_entity.id
_entity.type
_entity.pdbx_description
1 polymer ?
#
loop_
_entity_poly.entity_id
_entity_poly.type
_entity_poly.pdbx_seq_one_letter_code
_entity_poly.pdbx_strand_id
1 'polypeptide(L)'
;LTSRWSSSCNFWRPSTSIFDTGKLIQIHKCAALLKLADHFQIDWLKERCEAHLINCVEIPLIERFLLIKPYGLNNLKDFFLSLNLVTLRAFLKANHEQQLLLTDSISPQFWTELAIRLCREQ
;
A
#
# COMPACT_ATOMS: atom_id res chain seq x y z
N LEU A 1 -13.81 -15.92 27.81
CA LEU A 1 -14.09 -14.47 27.70
C LEU A 1 -13.91 -13.99 26.25
N THR A 2 -14.54 -14.66 25.27
CA THR A 2 -14.28 -14.48 23.83
C THR A 2 -15.51 -14.09 23.03
N SER A 3 -16.59 -13.65 23.66
CA SER A 3 -17.88 -13.41 22.96
C SER A 3 -18.37 -11.97 22.96
N ARG A 4 -17.65 -10.99 23.54
CA ARG A 4 -18.15 -9.61 23.65
C ARG A 4 -17.66 -8.62 22.58
N TRP A 5 -16.64 -8.98 21.80
CA TRP A 5 -16.02 -8.06 20.83
C TRP A 5 -16.40 -8.30 19.36
N SER A 6 -16.95 -9.47 19.02
CA SER A 6 -17.37 -9.77 17.64
C SER A 6 -18.49 -8.84 17.16
N SER A 7 -19.35 -8.35 18.06
CA SER A 7 -20.44 -7.44 17.72
C SER A 7 -20.01 -5.99 17.49
N SER A 8 -18.84 -5.56 17.98
CA SER A 8 -18.34 -4.18 17.78
C SER A 8 -17.60 -3.98 16.45
N CYS A 9 -17.06 -5.04 15.83
CA CYS A 9 -16.40 -4.91 14.53
C CYS A 9 -17.40 -4.58 13.40
N ASN A 10 -18.65 -5.02 13.52
CA ASN A 10 -19.74 -4.64 12.60
C ASN A 10 -20.23 -3.20 12.82
N PHE A 11 -19.94 -2.60 13.99
CA PHE A 11 -20.30 -1.21 14.29
C PHE A 11 -19.40 -0.20 13.58
N TRP A 12 -18.18 -0.62 13.21
CA TRP A 12 -17.25 0.15 12.39
C TRP A 12 -17.36 -0.16 10.90
N ARG A 13 -18.53 -0.57 10.38
CA ARG A 13 -18.82 -0.38 8.95
C ARG A 13 -19.15 1.11 8.81
N PRO A 14 -18.17 1.99 8.54
CA PRO A 14 -18.49 3.39 8.47
C PRO A 14 -19.35 3.51 7.23
N SER A 15 -20.45 4.23 7.37
CA SER A 15 -21.14 4.82 6.23
C SER A 15 -20.08 5.29 5.25
N THR A 16 -20.32 4.97 3.99
CA THR A 16 -19.54 5.25 2.78
C THR A 16 -18.84 6.63 2.76
N SER A 17 -19.29 7.58 3.59
CA SER A 17 -18.77 8.93 3.85
C SER A 17 -17.31 9.11 4.27
N ILE A 18 -16.61 8.14 4.89
CA ILE A 18 -15.16 8.34 5.21
C ILE A 18 -14.33 8.37 3.91
N PHE A 19 -14.76 7.63 2.89
CA PHE A 19 -14.09 7.58 1.59
C PHE A 19 -14.84 8.37 0.49
N ASP A 20 -16.14 8.64 0.65
CA ASP A 20 -16.98 9.35 -0.34
C ASP A 20 -16.94 10.88 -0.24
N THR A 21 -16.37 11.44 0.83
CA THR A 21 -16.06 12.87 0.81
C THR A 21 -14.75 13.03 0.06
N GLY A 22 -14.78 13.65 -1.13
CA GLY A 22 -13.63 13.96 -1.99
C GLY A 22 -12.61 14.90 -1.34
N LYS A 23 -12.12 14.51 -0.17
CA LYS A 23 -11.34 15.31 0.77
C LYS A 23 -10.13 14.46 1.17
N LEU A 24 -9.10 14.55 0.34
CA LEU A 24 -7.68 14.32 0.65
C LEU A 24 -7.47 13.47 1.91
N ILE A 25 -7.54 12.14 1.77
CA ILE A 25 -6.96 11.28 2.80
C ILE A 25 -5.45 11.49 2.71
N GLN A 26 -4.93 12.37 3.55
CA GLN A 26 -3.50 12.61 3.66
C GLN A 26 -2.79 11.30 4.04
N ILE A 27 -1.54 11.12 3.61
CA ILE A 27 -0.67 9.96 3.87
C ILE A 27 -0.76 9.48 5.32
N HIS A 28 -0.66 10.44 6.24
CA HIS A 28 -0.75 10.20 7.69
C HIS A 28 -2.04 9.50 8.12
N LYS A 29 -3.17 9.79 7.46
CA LYS A 29 -4.47 9.15 7.74
C LYS A 29 -4.55 7.75 7.15
N CYS A 30 -4.10 7.54 5.91
CA CYS A 30 -4.05 6.20 5.31
C CYS A 30 -3.14 5.27 6.10
N ALA A 31 -1.96 5.73 6.51
CA ALA A 31 -1.03 4.94 7.32
C ALA A 31 -1.62 4.61 8.71
N ALA A 32 -2.30 5.56 9.35
CA ALA A 32 -3.00 5.31 10.62
C ALA A 32 -4.12 4.28 10.47
N LEU A 33 -4.92 4.36 9.39
CA LEU A 33 -5.98 3.41 9.09
C LEU A 33 -5.42 2.01 8.79
N LEU A 34 -4.32 1.92 8.02
CA LEU A 34 -3.63 0.67 7.77
C LEU A 34 -3.09 0.05 9.05
N LYS A 35 -2.50 0.84 9.95
CA LYS A 35 -2.03 0.36 11.25
C LYS A 35 -3.17 -0.21 12.10
N LEU A 36 -4.33 0.44 12.09
CA LEU A 36 -5.52 -0.08 12.77
C LEU A 36 -6.04 -1.35 12.09
N ALA A 37 -6.13 -1.34 10.76
CA ALA A 37 -6.60 -2.48 9.98
C ALA A 37 -5.71 -3.71 10.20
N ASP A 38 -4.39 -3.53 10.22
CA ASP A 38 -3.42 -4.59 10.47
C ASP A 38 -3.49 -5.10 11.91
N HIS A 39 -3.54 -4.19 12.89
CA HIS A 39 -3.64 -4.55 14.30
C HIS A 39 -4.90 -5.35 14.64
N PHE A 40 -6.04 -4.95 14.07
CA PHE A 40 -7.33 -5.59 14.30
C PHE A 40 -7.70 -6.64 13.24
N GLN A 41 -6.83 -6.88 12.25
CA GLN A 41 -7.06 -7.80 11.12
C GLN A 41 -8.39 -7.52 10.38
N ILE A 42 -8.61 -6.26 10.02
CA ILE A 42 -9.82 -5.79 9.32
C ILE A 42 -9.55 -5.73 7.82
N ASP A 43 -9.75 -6.86 7.14
CA ASP A 43 -9.40 -7.02 5.71
C ASP A 43 -10.11 -6.00 4.79
N TRP A 44 -11.40 -5.77 4.96
CA TRP A 44 -12.15 -4.83 4.11
C TRP A 44 -11.65 -3.38 4.21
N LEU A 45 -11.09 -2.98 5.36
CA LEU A 45 -10.53 -1.64 5.57
C LEU A 45 -9.15 -1.54 4.90
N LYS A 46 -8.37 -2.61 5.00
CA LYS A 46 -7.08 -2.75 4.33
C LYS A 46 -7.23 -2.69 2.81
N GLU A 47 -8.18 -3.45 2.25
CA GLU A 47 -8.53 -3.40 0.81
C GLU A 47 -8.92 -1.99 0.35
N ARG A 48 -9.74 -1.28 1.14
CA ARG A 48 -10.10 0.11 0.83
C ARG A 48 -8.89 1.06 0.85
N CYS A 49 -7.99 0.88 1.79
CA CYS A 49 -6.76 1.66 1.84
C CYS A 49 -5.86 1.37 0.63
N GLU A 50 -5.74 0.09 0.23
CA GLU A 50 -4.99 -0.29 -0.97
C GLU A 50 -5.58 0.34 -2.24
N ALA A 51 -6.91 0.26 -2.43
CA ALA A 51 -7.58 0.86 -3.56
C ALA A 51 -7.38 2.38 -3.62
N HIS A 52 -7.40 3.06 -2.47
CA HIS A 52 -7.11 4.48 -2.39
C HIS A 52 -5.64 4.77 -2.74
N LEU A 53 -4.69 4.01 -2.18
CA LEU A 53 -3.26 4.19 -2.45
C LEU A 53 -2.93 3.98 -3.93
N ILE A 54 -3.58 3.05 -4.62
CA ILE A 54 -3.38 2.84 -6.06
C ILE A 54 -3.84 4.08 -6.86
N ASN A 55 -5.02 4.62 -6.55
CA ASN A 55 -5.65 5.68 -7.33
C ASN A 55 -5.28 7.11 -6.92
N CYS A 56 -4.72 7.29 -5.74
CA CYS A 56 -4.30 8.60 -5.26
C CYS A 56 -3.24 9.18 -6.23
N VAL A 57 -3.12 10.49 -6.35
CA VAL A 57 -2.06 11.17 -7.14
C VAL A 57 -1.19 12.03 -6.25
N GLU A 58 -1.74 12.45 -5.11
CA GLU A 58 -1.15 13.34 -4.14
C GLU A 58 -0.04 12.67 -3.32
N ILE A 59 -0.09 11.34 -3.17
CA ILE A 59 0.91 10.57 -2.44
C ILE A 59 2.04 10.19 -3.39
N PRO A 60 3.31 10.56 -3.16
CA PRO A 60 4.40 10.11 -4.02
C PRO A 60 4.47 8.58 -4.11
N LEU A 61 4.76 8.03 -5.30
CA LEU A 61 4.86 6.58 -5.49
C LEU A 61 5.81 5.92 -4.51
N ILE A 62 6.89 6.62 -4.13
CA ILE A 62 7.87 6.11 -3.17
C ILE A 62 7.24 5.84 -1.80
N GLU A 63 6.42 6.76 -1.31
CA GLU A 63 5.79 6.61 0.01
C GLU A 63 4.79 5.45 0.02
N ARG A 64 4.02 5.27 -1.06
CA ARG A 64 3.11 4.12 -1.21
C ARG A 64 3.88 2.82 -1.21
N PHE A 65 5.01 2.82 -1.91
CA PHE A 65 5.83 1.66 -2.09
C PHE A 65 6.45 1.19 -0.76
N LEU A 66 6.85 2.12 0.12
CA LEU A 66 7.34 1.82 1.47
C LEU A 66 6.28 1.13 2.37
N LEU A 67 4.99 1.27 2.06
CA LEU A 67 3.89 0.68 2.84
C LEU A 67 3.60 -0.79 2.48
N ILE A 68 4.16 -1.30 1.37
CA ILE A 68 3.83 -2.64 0.86
C ILE A 68 4.25 -3.74 1.84
N LYS A 69 5.51 -3.75 2.28
CA LYS A 69 6.01 -4.78 3.20
C LYS A 69 5.44 -4.64 4.61
N PRO A 70 5.42 -3.46 5.25
CA PRO A 70 4.98 -3.34 6.65
C PRO A 70 3.53 -3.77 6.86
N TYR A 71 2.67 -3.54 5.86
CA TYR A 71 1.25 -3.87 5.95
C TYR A 71 0.85 -5.02 5.04
N GLY A 72 1.75 -5.68 4.31
CA GLY A 72 1.42 -6.79 3.41
C GLY A 72 0.33 -6.43 2.39
N LEU A 73 0.52 -5.35 1.63
CA LEU A 73 -0.46 -4.81 0.69
C LEU A 73 -0.33 -5.46 -0.70
N ASN A 74 -0.99 -6.59 -0.91
CA ASN A 74 -0.79 -7.42 -2.10
C ASN A 74 -1.32 -6.77 -3.38
N ASN A 75 -2.46 -6.08 -3.37
CA ASN A 75 -2.96 -5.43 -4.58
C ASN A 75 -2.07 -4.25 -4.98
N LEU A 76 -1.52 -3.54 -3.99
CA LEU A 76 -0.56 -2.48 -4.25
C LEU A 76 0.77 -3.05 -4.78
N LYS A 77 1.23 -4.19 -4.26
CA LYS A 77 2.38 -4.93 -4.82
C LYS A 77 2.16 -5.26 -6.30
N ASP A 78 1.01 -5.85 -6.62
CA ASP A 78 0.65 -6.24 -7.98
C ASP A 78 0.54 -5.02 -8.92
N PHE A 79 0.04 -3.89 -8.41
CA PHE A 79 0.06 -2.63 -9.14
C PHE A 79 1.49 -2.23 -9.56
N PHE A 80 2.46 -2.26 -8.66
CA PHE A 80 3.87 -1.97 -9.01
C PHE A 80 4.47 -3.00 -9.98
N LEU A 81 4.08 -4.27 -9.86
CA LEU A 81 4.42 -5.33 -10.82
C LEU A 81 3.70 -5.18 -12.17
N SER A 82 2.67 -4.34 -12.27
CA SER A 82 1.96 -4.04 -13.52
C SER A 82 2.43 -2.75 -14.20
N LEU A 83 3.07 -1.83 -13.47
CA LEU A 83 3.54 -0.54 -14.01
C LEU A 83 4.37 -0.69 -15.28
N ASN A 84 4.22 0.20 -16.25
CA ASN A 84 5.06 0.18 -17.46
C ASN A 84 6.56 0.19 -17.09
N LEU A 85 7.38 -0.61 -17.77
CA LEU A 85 8.83 -0.68 -17.52
C LEU A 85 9.54 0.66 -17.62
N VAL A 86 9.15 1.53 -18.54
CA VAL A 86 9.70 2.88 -18.67
C VAL A 86 9.43 3.67 -17.40
N THR A 87 8.20 3.63 -16.90
CA THR A 87 7.78 4.30 -15.66
C THR A 87 8.49 3.70 -14.44
N LEU A 88 8.57 2.37 -14.37
CA LEU A 88 9.24 1.66 -13.28
C LEU A 88 10.74 1.96 -13.24
N ARG A 89 11.41 1.96 -14.40
CA ARG A 89 12.85 2.30 -14.51
C ARG A 89 13.09 3.77 -14.13
N ALA A 90 12.24 4.69 -14.60
CA ALA A 90 12.32 6.09 -14.22
C ALA A 90 12.12 6.28 -12.70
N PHE A 91 11.14 5.58 -12.12
CA PHE A 91 10.88 5.57 -10.68
C PHE A 91 12.10 5.08 -9.88
N LEU A 92 12.66 3.91 -10.22
CA LEU A 92 13.81 3.35 -9.52
C LEU A 92 15.07 4.23 -9.65
N LYS A 93 15.26 4.88 -10.81
CA LYS A 93 16.36 5.82 -11.04
C LYS A 93 16.19 7.11 -10.23
N ALA A 94 14.98 7.68 -10.22
CA ALA A 94 14.68 8.90 -9.48
C ALA A 94 14.82 8.72 -7.96
N ASN A 95 14.59 7.51 -7.46
CA ASN A 95 14.67 7.19 -6.03
C ASN A 95 15.92 6.36 -5.69
N HIS A 96 16.97 6.41 -6.52
CA HIS A 96 18.19 5.63 -6.32
C HIS A 96 18.86 5.93 -4.98
N GLU A 97 18.91 7.19 -4.56
CA GLU A 97 19.48 7.58 -3.26
C GLU A 97 18.66 7.08 -2.06
N GLN A 98 17.35 6.91 -2.26
CA GLN A 98 16.42 6.36 -1.28
C GLN A 98 16.37 4.82 -1.34
N GLN A 99 17.19 4.18 -2.19
CA GLN A 99 17.23 2.72 -2.28
C GLN A 99 17.59 2.04 -0.97
N LEU A 100 18.39 2.66 -0.11
CA LEU A 100 18.69 2.13 1.22
C LEU A 100 17.42 2.00 2.08
N LEU A 101 16.50 2.98 1.99
CA LEU A 101 15.20 2.92 2.66
C LEU A 101 14.26 1.91 1.97
N LEU A 102 14.38 1.76 0.66
CA LEU A 102 13.64 0.76 -0.11
C LEU A 102 14.09 -0.67 0.24
N THR A 103 15.38 -0.92 0.40
CA THR A 103 15.91 -2.26 0.71
C THR A 103 15.38 -2.80 2.04
N ASP A 104 15.21 -1.95 3.05
CA ASP A 104 14.66 -2.36 4.34
C ASP A 104 13.13 -2.51 4.30
N SER A 105 12.45 -1.72 3.46
CA SER A 105 11.00 -1.70 3.32
C SER A 105 10.46 -2.63 2.24
N ILE A 106 11.31 -3.40 1.56
CA ILE A 106 10.90 -4.43 0.58
C ILE A 106 11.33 -5.82 1.06
N SER A 107 10.52 -6.85 0.73
CA SER A 107 10.97 -8.23 0.90
C SER A 107 11.98 -8.60 -0.20
N PRO A 108 13.04 -9.37 0.10
CA PRO A 108 14.00 -9.81 -0.92
C PRO A 108 13.35 -10.51 -2.13
N GLN A 109 12.23 -11.19 -1.89
CA GLN A 109 11.42 -11.82 -2.94
C GLN A 109 10.81 -10.80 -3.89
N PHE A 110 10.22 -9.72 -3.36
CA PHE A 110 9.62 -8.68 -4.20
C PHE A 110 10.68 -7.91 -5.01
N TRP A 111 11.87 -7.68 -4.44
CA TRP A 111 13.00 -7.16 -5.21
C TRP A 111 13.38 -8.08 -6.38
N THR A 112 13.42 -9.39 -6.13
CA THR A 112 13.74 -10.38 -7.16
C THR A 112 12.71 -10.35 -8.30
N GLU A 113 11.42 -10.27 -7.96
CA GLU A 113 10.34 -10.16 -8.95
C GLU A 113 10.49 -8.90 -9.82
N LEU A 114 10.75 -7.75 -9.20
CA LEU A 114 11.01 -6.49 -9.92
C LEU A 114 12.25 -6.59 -10.82
N ALA A 115 13.33 -7.19 -10.32
CA ALA A 115 14.58 -7.37 -11.08
C ALA A 115 14.40 -8.29 -12.29
N ILE A 116 13.72 -9.44 -12.13
CA ILE A 116 13.40 -10.36 -13.24
C ILE A 116 12.63 -9.61 -14.32
N ARG A 117 11.63 -8.81 -13.92
CA ARG A 117 10.82 -8.05 -14.86
C ARG A 117 11.64 -7.01 -15.63
N LEU A 118 12.56 -6.31 -14.95
CA LEU A 118 13.45 -5.33 -15.58
C LEU A 118 14.49 -5.97 -16.53
N CYS A 119 14.86 -7.23 -16.31
CA CYS A 119 15.81 -7.96 -17.15
C CYS A 119 15.17 -8.63 -18.38
N ARG A 120 13.87 -8.95 -18.35
CA ARG A 120 13.19 -9.68 -19.44
C ARG A 120 12.87 -8.85 -20.68
N GLU A 121 12.93 -7.53 -20.60
CA GLU A 121 12.69 -6.63 -21.74
C GLU A 121 13.91 -5.72 -22.02
N GLN A 122 15.11 -6.30 -22.00
CA GLN A 122 16.30 -5.69 -22.59
C GLN A 122 16.40 -5.98 -24.08
#